data_AF-A0A6L5GPK2-F1
#
_entry.id   AF-A0A6L5GPK2-F1
#
_cell.length_a   1.000
_cell.length_b   1.000
_cell.length_c   1.000
_cell.angle_alpha   90.00
_cell.angle_beta   90.00
_cell.angle_gamma   90.00
#
_symmetry.space_group_name_H-M   'P 1'
#
loop_
_entity.id
_entity.type
_entity.pdbx_description
1 polymer ?
#
loop_
_entity_poly.entity_id
_entity_poly.type
_entity_poly.pdbx_seq_one_letter_code
_entity_poly.pdbx_strand_id
1 'polypeptide(L)'
;MGRALPEKCEVFGRPLRPDLRQADLRGEGPAAGREHPPLRRGHSKGRIGGHMKKRTFSVNVILPILLFGAFALLAMGVAVRSVRAYKQEEAAAKENESARVISAYIRQKVRQADPGTVAIGQIGRRQALVIAQTDGSWTTYIYQYRGQLMEQAVQPGAAAAPEGGTAIAEAKTFKLKWVSPGLLQVTSAALGGRSETAVIAVY
;
A
#
# COMPACT_ATOMS: atom_id res chain seq x y z
N MET A 1 -25.29 -31.19 32.54
CA MET A 1 -23.87 -30.94 32.16
C MET A 1 -23.82 -29.56 31.54
N GLY A 2 -23.39 -28.48 32.17
CA GLY A 2 -22.42 -28.36 33.26
C GLY A 2 -21.16 -27.67 32.74
N ARG A 3 -21.12 -26.33 32.83
CA ARG A 3 -19.97 -25.41 32.93
C ARG A 3 -20.57 -23.98 32.92
N ALA A 4 -20.86 -23.37 34.07
CA ALA A 4 -19.96 -22.65 34.98
C ALA A 4 -19.39 -21.34 34.37
N LEU A 5 -20.14 -20.23 34.58
CA LEU A 5 -19.81 -19.00 35.36
C LEU A 5 -18.32 -18.56 35.47
N PRO A 6 -18.03 -17.35 36.01
CA PRO A 6 -18.40 -15.98 35.60
C PRO A 6 -17.14 -15.07 35.64
N GLU A 7 -17.18 -13.81 35.19
CA GLU A 7 -16.33 -12.76 35.82
C GLU A 7 -16.95 -11.37 35.58
N LYS A 8 -17.78 -10.96 36.54
CA LYS A 8 -17.89 -9.57 36.97
C LYS A 8 -17.21 -9.52 38.34
N CYS A 9 -16.13 -8.76 38.44
CA CYS A 9 -15.56 -8.24 39.68
C CYS A 9 -15.38 -6.73 39.44
N GLU A 10 -16.08 -5.84 40.15
CA GLU A 10 -15.79 -5.37 41.53
C GLU A 10 -14.49 -4.54 41.58
N VAL A 11 -14.30 -3.46 42.35
CA VAL A 11 -15.01 -2.70 43.38
C VAL A 11 -14.06 -1.53 43.72
N PHE A 12 -14.56 -0.32 43.94
CA PHE A 12 -14.11 0.68 44.95
C PHE A 12 -14.75 2.04 44.61
N GLY A 13 -15.44 2.80 45.46
CA GLY A 13 -15.81 2.71 46.86
C GLY A 13 -16.72 3.94 47.12
N ARG A 14 -17.79 3.76 47.89
CA ARG A 14 -18.67 4.84 48.40
C ARG A 14 -17.93 5.65 49.51
N PRO A 15 -18.59 6.55 50.26
CA PRO A 15 -19.51 7.67 49.95
C PRO A 15 -18.97 8.99 50.59
N LEU A 16 -19.66 10.14 50.46
CA LEU A 16 -19.85 11.08 51.58
C LEU A 16 -20.85 12.19 51.21
N ARG A 17 -22.03 12.18 51.85
CA ARG A 17 -22.67 13.42 52.32
C ARG A 17 -22.06 13.76 53.68
N PRO A 18 -22.00 15.04 54.06
CA PRO A 18 -23.03 15.47 55.01
C PRO A 18 -23.58 16.89 54.73
N ASP A 19 -24.83 17.04 55.14
CA ASP A 19 -25.46 18.31 55.55
C ASP A 19 -24.62 19.04 56.60
N LEU A 20 -24.68 20.37 56.60
CA LEU A 20 -24.94 21.26 57.76
C LEU A 20 -24.71 22.72 57.28
N ARG A 21 -25.75 23.54 57.15
CA ARG A 21 -26.39 24.40 58.17
C ARG A 21 -25.68 25.75 58.38
N GLN A 22 -26.53 26.79 58.31
CA GLN A 22 -26.47 28.10 58.99
C GLN A 22 -25.42 29.09 58.48
N ALA A 23 -25.64 30.40 58.49
CA ALA A 23 -26.80 31.25 58.76
C ALA A 23 -26.34 32.71 58.46
N ASP A 24 -27.26 33.64 58.69
CA ASP A 24 -27.06 35.09 58.89
C ASP A 24 -26.96 35.93 57.61
N LEU A 25 -28.04 36.56 57.15
CA LEU A 25 -28.88 37.63 57.74
C LEU A 25 -28.22 39.02 57.79
N ARG A 26 -29.05 39.96 57.30
CA ARG A 26 -29.20 41.37 57.68
C ARG A 26 -28.30 42.44 57.07
N GLY A 27 -29.03 43.42 56.53
CA GLY A 27 -28.71 44.84 56.58
C GLY A 27 -27.98 45.36 55.36
N GLU A 28 -28.26 46.52 54.81
CA GLU A 28 -29.28 47.56 54.99
C GLU A 28 -29.19 48.42 53.71
N GLY A 29 -30.24 49.19 53.39
CA GLY A 29 -30.12 50.31 52.45
C GLY A 29 -29.29 51.47 53.07
N PRO A 30 -29.39 52.73 52.60
CA PRO A 30 -30.26 53.22 51.53
C PRO A 30 -29.63 54.34 50.64
N ALA A 31 -30.48 54.88 49.75
CA ALA A 31 -30.63 56.31 49.45
C ALA A 31 -29.64 57.09 48.55
N ALA A 32 -30.23 57.60 47.46
CA ALA A 32 -30.34 59.03 47.11
C ALA A 32 -29.28 59.74 46.23
N GLY A 33 -29.82 60.62 45.36
CA GLY A 33 -29.16 61.82 44.82
C GLY A 33 -28.72 61.67 43.37
N ARG A 34 -29.58 61.92 42.37
CA ARG A 34 -29.92 63.24 41.77
C ARG A 34 -28.75 63.95 41.07
N GLU A 35 -29.01 64.26 39.79
CA GLU A 35 -28.67 65.50 39.03
C GLU A 35 -27.83 65.35 37.73
N HIS A 36 -28.53 65.64 36.63
CA HIS A 36 -28.08 66.06 35.29
C HIS A 36 -27.71 67.57 35.29
N PRO A 37 -27.30 68.27 34.19
CA PRO A 37 -26.57 67.98 32.93
C PRO A 37 -25.50 69.11 32.64
N PRO A 38 -25.26 69.65 31.41
CA PRO A 38 -24.65 69.09 30.19
C PRO A 38 -23.38 69.87 29.70
N LEU A 39 -22.92 69.49 28.49
CA LEU A 39 -22.15 70.26 27.48
C LEU A 39 -20.62 70.12 27.47
N ARG A 40 -20.12 69.33 26.51
CA ARG A 40 -19.36 69.89 25.37
C ARG A 40 -19.29 68.93 24.18
N ARG A 41 -19.72 69.44 23.03
CA ARG A 41 -19.48 68.85 21.70
C ARG A 41 -17.98 68.78 21.44
N GLY A 42 -17.52 67.64 20.92
CA GLY A 42 -16.21 67.45 20.30
C GLY A 42 -16.30 66.34 19.26
N HIS A 43 -16.08 66.72 18.01
CA HIS A 43 -16.19 65.92 16.80
C HIS A 43 -15.18 64.76 16.71
N SER A 44 -15.51 63.79 15.83
CA SER A 44 -14.62 62.80 15.17
C SER A 44 -14.27 61.59 16.05
N LYS A 45 -14.43 60.33 15.62
CA LYS A 45 -14.15 59.75 14.31
C LYS A 45 -14.83 58.37 14.24
N GLY A 46 -15.39 58.03 13.09
CA GLY A 46 -16.05 56.75 12.85
C GLY A 46 -15.16 55.55 13.17
N ARG A 47 -15.72 54.57 13.89
CA ARG A 47 -15.19 53.21 13.95
C ARG A 47 -16.32 52.25 13.63
N ILE A 48 -16.26 51.75 12.40
CA ILE A 48 -17.05 50.65 11.87
C ILE A 48 -16.70 49.40 12.70
N GLY A 49 -17.52 49.11 13.70
CA GLY A 49 -17.47 47.86 14.45
C GLY A 49 -18.13 46.77 13.62
N GLY A 50 -17.33 46.09 12.81
CA GLY A 50 -17.76 44.94 12.04
C GLY A 50 -18.36 43.86 12.94
N HIS A 51 -19.58 43.44 12.60
CA HIS A 51 -20.23 42.26 13.15
C HIS A 51 -19.28 41.05 13.11
N MET A 52 -18.73 40.67 14.26
CA MET A 52 -18.05 39.38 14.41
C MET A 52 -19.09 38.27 14.36
N LYS A 53 -19.42 37.80 13.15
CA LYS A 53 -20.15 36.55 12.96
C LYS A 53 -19.26 35.41 13.48
N LYS A 54 -19.64 34.82 14.62
CA LYS A 54 -18.99 33.63 15.17
C LYS A 54 -19.09 32.51 14.14
N ARG A 55 -17.96 32.17 13.49
CA ARG A 55 -17.82 31.04 12.56
C ARG A 55 -17.74 29.73 13.32
N THR A 56 -18.81 29.31 13.99
CA THR A 56 -18.87 28.00 14.67
C THR A 56 -19.75 27.00 13.91
N PHE A 57 -20.65 27.45 13.04
CA PHE A 57 -21.54 26.56 12.29
C PHE A 57 -20.94 26.02 10.97
N SER A 58 -19.87 26.62 10.47
CA SER A 58 -19.24 26.14 9.23
C SER A 58 -18.20 25.05 9.49
N VAL A 59 -17.59 24.99 10.68
CA VAL A 59 -16.55 23.99 10.99
C VAL A 59 -17.16 22.59 11.14
N ASN A 60 -18.31 22.46 11.80
CA ASN A 60 -18.92 21.15 12.07
C ASN A 60 -19.43 20.42 10.81
N VAL A 61 -19.65 21.14 9.70
CA VAL A 61 -20.08 20.56 8.41
C VAL A 61 -18.92 20.49 7.42
N ILE A 62 -18.06 21.51 7.38
CA ILE A 62 -16.92 21.52 6.45
C ILE A 62 -15.86 20.50 6.87
N LEU A 63 -15.66 20.27 8.17
CA LEU A 63 -14.68 19.31 8.68
C LEU A 63 -14.96 17.86 8.24
N PRO A 64 -16.16 17.27 8.43
CA PRO A 64 -16.44 15.92 7.95
C PRO A 64 -16.41 15.81 6.42
N ILE A 65 -16.82 16.85 5.69
CA ILE A 65 -16.74 16.87 4.21
C ILE A 65 -15.28 16.84 3.74
N LEU A 66 -14.43 17.66 4.35
CA LEU A 66 -13.00 17.70 4.03
C LEU A 66 -12.32 16.39 4.42
N LEU A 67 -12.66 15.83 5.58
CA LEU A 67 -12.12 14.55 6.07
C LEU A 67 -12.52 13.39 5.15
N PHE A 68 -13.79 13.34 4.71
CA PHE A 68 -14.27 12.34 3.77
C PHE A 68 -13.59 12.46 2.41
N GLY A 69 -13.42 13.69 1.91
CA GLY A 69 -12.69 13.94 0.67
C GLY A 69 -11.23 13.51 0.76
N ALA A 70 -10.54 13.87 1.84
CA ALA A 70 -9.17 13.45 2.10
C ALA A 70 -9.05 11.92 2.18
N PHE A 71 -9.98 11.27 2.90
CA PHE A 71 -10.04 9.82 3.00
C PHE A 71 -10.29 9.15 1.64
N ALA A 72 -11.23 9.67 0.84
CA ALA A 72 -11.52 9.15 -0.50
C ALA A 72 -10.31 9.30 -1.44
N LEU A 73 -9.56 10.40 -1.36
CA LEU A 73 -8.34 10.60 -2.13
C LEU A 73 -7.22 9.66 -1.68
N LEU A 74 -7.10 9.39 -0.38
CA LEU A 74 -6.16 8.38 0.14
C LEU A 74 -6.57 6.97 -0.28
N ALA A 75 -7.85 6.61 -0.16
CA ALA A 75 -8.38 5.31 -0.56
C ALA A 75 -8.28 5.08 -2.07
N MET A 76 -8.60 6.07 -2.89
CA MET A 76 -8.41 6.04 -4.34
C MET A 76 -6.92 5.99 -4.69
N GLY A 77 -6.08 6.73 -3.96
CA GLY A 77 -4.64 6.69 -4.08
C GLY A 77 -4.06 5.32 -3.74
N VAL A 78 -4.59 4.64 -2.72
CA VAL A 78 -4.23 3.27 -2.33
C VAL A 78 -4.81 2.25 -3.30
N ALA A 79 -6.01 2.45 -3.85
CA ALA A 79 -6.62 1.55 -4.84
C ALA A 79 -5.92 1.63 -6.21
N VAL A 80 -5.51 2.83 -6.64
CA VAL A 80 -4.68 3.01 -7.84
C VAL A 80 -3.26 2.48 -7.60
N ARG A 81 -2.74 2.65 -6.37
CA ARG A 81 -1.45 2.07 -5.98
C ARG A 81 -1.52 0.58 -5.70
N SER A 82 -2.65 -0.03 -5.35
CA SER A 82 -2.75 -1.47 -5.07
C SER A 82 -2.67 -2.31 -6.33
N VAL A 83 -3.05 -1.73 -7.47
CA VAL A 83 -2.77 -2.31 -8.79
C VAL A 83 -1.27 -2.29 -9.11
N ARG A 84 -0.46 -1.48 -8.41
CA ARG A 84 1.00 -1.34 -8.63
C ARG A 84 1.90 -1.71 -7.42
N ALA A 85 1.35 -1.93 -6.23
CA ALA A 85 2.06 -2.09 -4.96
C ALA A 85 2.23 -3.56 -4.55
N TYR A 86 2.80 -4.34 -5.46
CA TYR A 86 3.60 -5.50 -5.04
C TYR A 86 5.07 -5.36 -5.39
N LYS A 87 5.50 -4.38 -6.20
CA LYS A 87 6.80 -4.49 -6.89
C LYS A 87 7.56 -3.20 -7.14
N GLN A 88 7.36 -2.12 -6.37
CA GLN A 88 8.17 -0.90 -6.55
C GLN A 88 8.51 -0.18 -5.24
N GLU A 89 9.33 -0.81 -4.41
CA GLU A 89 10.33 -0.18 -3.53
C GLU A 89 11.49 -1.18 -3.58
N GLU A 90 12.57 -0.99 -4.33
CA GLU A 90 13.68 -0.10 -4.05
C GLU A 90 14.35 0.34 -5.37
N ALA A 91 14.41 1.64 -5.63
CA ALA A 91 14.96 2.21 -6.87
C ALA A 91 16.44 2.63 -6.79
N ALA A 92 17.21 2.15 -5.80
CA ALA A 92 18.61 2.55 -5.64
C ALA A 92 19.63 1.41 -5.38
N ALA A 93 19.19 0.15 -5.29
CA ALA A 93 20.06 -1.05 -5.24
C ALA A 93 19.95 -1.94 -6.51
N LYS A 94 19.23 -1.45 -7.54
CA LYS A 94 18.57 -2.23 -8.59
C LYS A 94 19.44 -2.78 -9.74
N GLU A 95 20.69 -2.37 -9.89
CA GLU A 95 21.47 -2.72 -11.10
C GLU A 95 21.85 -4.21 -11.15
N ASN A 96 22.13 -4.85 -10.01
CA ASN A 96 22.48 -6.27 -9.93
C ASN A 96 21.36 -7.16 -9.38
N GLU A 97 20.30 -6.56 -8.84
CA GLU A 97 19.25 -7.30 -8.14
C GLU A 97 18.34 -8.07 -9.10
N SER A 98 17.98 -7.46 -10.22
CA SER A 98 17.10 -8.12 -11.21
C SER A 98 17.77 -9.35 -11.85
N ALA A 99 19.06 -9.27 -12.18
CA ALA A 99 19.78 -10.39 -12.77
C ALA A 99 19.97 -11.54 -11.77
N ARG A 100 20.29 -11.22 -10.51
CA ARG A 100 20.32 -12.20 -9.42
C ARG A 100 18.96 -12.86 -9.21
N VAL A 101 17.88 -12.09 -9.14
CA VAL A 101 16.51 -12.62 -9.03
C VAL A 101 16.17 -13.54 -10.19
N ILE A 102 16.49 -13.16 -11.44
CA ILE A 102 16.27 -13.99 -12.63
C ILE A 102 17.04 -15.31 -12.50
N SER A 103 18.33 -15.27 -12.19
CA SER A 103 19.16 -16.48 -12.08
C SER A 103 18.70 -17.41 -10.97
N ALA A 104 18.32 -16.87 -9.81
CA ALA A 104 17.78 -17.62 -8.68
C ALA A 104 16.43 -18.26 -9.03
N TYR A 105 15.55 -17.51 -9.70
CA TYR A 105 14.24 -17.97 -10.14
C TYR A 105 14.36 -19.11 -11.16
N ILE A 106 15.20 -18.95 -12.19
CA ILE A 106 15.43 -20.02 -13.18
C ILE A 106 16.02 -21.25 -12.49
N ARG A 107 17.00 -21.09 -11.61
CA ARG A 107 17.59 -22.21 -10.86
C ARG A 107 16.54 -22.94 -10.03
N GLN A 108 15.64 -22.21 -9.38
CA GLN A 108 14.54 -22.78 -8.63
C GLN A 108 13.59 -23.57 -9.55
N LYS A 109 13.17 -22.98 -10.68
CA LYS A 109 12.25 -23.61 -11.63
C LYS A 109 12.85 -24.85 -12.28
N VAL A 110 14.13 -24.81 -12.65
CA VAL A 110 14.87 -25.97 -13.14
C VAL A 110 14.97 -27.06 -12.09
N ARG A 111 15.24 -26.71 -10.82
CA ARG A 111 15.32 -27.71 -9.73
C ARG A 111 13.97 -28.34 -9.38
N GLN A 112 12.88 -27.61 -9.60
CA GLN A 112 11.52 -28.11 -9.43
C GLN A 112 11.04 -28.95 -10.62
N ALA A 113 11.69 -28.79 -11.78
CA ALA A 113 11.38 -29.55 -12.97
C ALA A 113 11.87 -30.99 -12.84
N ASP A 114 11.14 -31.91 -13.45
CA ASP A 114 11.58 -33.29 -13.55
C ASP A 114 12.75 -33.42 -14.55
N PRO A 115 13.64 -34.40 -14.35
CA PRO A 115 14.74 -34.66 -15.26
C PRO A 115 14.32 -34.79 -16.73
N GLY A 116 15.02 -34.07 -17.60
CA GLY A 116 14.77 -34.09 -19.05
C GLY A 116 13.55 -33.31 -19.54
N THR A 117 12.81 -32.64 -18.67
CA THR A 117 11.61 -31.86 -19.07
C THR A 117 11.90 -30.41 -19.45
N VAL A 118 13.12 -29.94 -19.19
CA VAL A 118 13.57 -28.58 -19.49
C VAL A 118 14.12 -28.50 -20.91
N ALA A 119 13.55 -27.61 -21.72
CA ALA A 119 13.97 -27.36 -23.09
C ALA A 119 14.07 -25.87 -23.38
N ILE A 120 14.85 -25.50 -24.40
CA ILE A 120 14.80 -24.15 -24.97
C ILE A 120 13.85 -24.21 -26.16
N GLY A 121 12.78 -23.44 -26.09
CA GLY A 121 11.77 -23.34 -27.14
C GLY A 121 11.49 -21.89 -27.50
N GLN A 122 10.29 -21.67 -28.05
CA GLN A 122 9.83 -20.34 -28.42
C GLN A 122 8.37 -20.15 -28.01
N ILE A 123 8.03 -18.92 -27.64
CA ILE A 123 6.64 -18.46 -27.50
C ILE A 123 6.43 -17.30 -28.47
N GLY A 124 5.54 -17.49 -29.44
CA GLY A 124 5.44 -16.62 -30.60
C GLY A 124 6.76 -16.55 -31.39
N ARG A 125 7.43 -15.39 -31.37
CA ARG A 125 8.73 -15.15 -32.06
C ARG A 125 9.91 -14.95 -31.08
N ARG A 126 9.74 -15.31 -29.82
CA ARG A 126 10.70 -15.04 -28.74
C ARG A 126 11.21 -16.34 -28.18
N GLN A 127 12.50 -16.36 -27.84
CA GLN A 127 13.08 -17.49 -27.13
C GLN A 127 12.46 -17.62 -25.73
N ALA A 128 12.15 -18.85 -25.34
CA ALA A 128 11.57 -19.18 -24.04
C ALA A 128 12.27 -20.40 -23.45
N LEU A 129 12.36 -20.44 -22.13
CA LEU A 129 12.59 -21.68 -21.39
C LEU A 129 11.26 -22.41 -21.29
N VAL A 130 11.24 -23.67 -21.69
CA VAL A 130 10.05 -24.52 -21.69
C VAL A 130 10.28 -25.61 -20.67
N ILE A 131 9.36 -25.76 -19.73
CA ILE A 131 9.39 -26.79 -18.69
C ILE A 131 8.06 -27.54 -18.78
N ALA A 132 8.09 -28.76 -19.31
CA ALA A 132 6.92 -29.61 -19.37
C ALA A 132 6.75 -30.37 -18.06
N GLN A 133 5.52 -30.57 -17.57
CA GLN A 133 5.32 -31.56 -16.52
C GLN A 133 5.36 -32.98 -17.09
N THR A 134 5.91 -33.92 -16.32
CA THR A 134 5.97 -35.34 -16.70
C THR A 134 4.59 -35.97 -16.85
N ASP A 135 3.60 -35.49 -16.08
CA ASP A 135 2.20 -35.91 -16.21
C ASP A 135 1.49 -35.33 -17.45
N GLY A 136 2.15 -34.43 -18.19
CA GLY A 136 1.59 -33.75 -19.36
C GLY A 136 0.46 -32.77 -19.03
N SER A 137 0.25 -32.37 -17.78
CA SER A 137 -0.87 -31.53 -17.37
C SER A 137 -0.72 -30.06 -17.80
N TRP A 138 0.50 -29.51 -17.73
CA TRP A 138 0.81 -28.17 -18.18
C TRP A 138 2.28 -28.06 -18.62
N THR A 139 2.53 -27.05 -19.46
CA THR A 139 3.87 -26.60 -19.85
C THR A 139 4.06 -25.17 -19.39
N THR A 140 5.15 -24.92 -18.68
CA THR A 140 5.53 -23.59 -18.20
C THR A 140 6.52 -22.97 -19.18
N TYR A 141 6.20 -21.76 -19.64
CA TYR A 141 7.03 -20.94 -20.49
C TYR A 141 7.60 -19.77 -19.70
N ILE A 142 8.92 -19.58 -19.73
CA ILE A 142 9.59 -18.42 -19.13
C ILE A 142 10.31 -17.66 -20.24
N TYR A 143 9.96 -16.39 -20.42
CA TYR A 143 10.40 -15.61 -21.58
C TYR A 143 10.47 -14.12 -21.26
N GLN A 144 11.11 -13.34 -22.13
CA GLN A 144 11.14 -11.89 -21.99
C GLN A 144 10.11 -11.21 -22.89
N TYR A 145 9.31 -10.33 -22.30
CA TYR A 145 8.30 -9.55 -23.00
C TYR A 145 8.21 -8.14 -22.41
N ARG A 146 8.23 -7.13 -23.29
CA ARG A 146 8.11 -5.69 -22.95
C ARG A 146 8.98 -5.23 -21.76
N GLY A 147 10.21 -5.70 -21.68
CA GLY A 147 11.15 -5.29 -20.63
C GLY A 147 11.00 -6.05 -19.31
N GLN A 148 10.22 -7.12 -19.29
CA GLN A 148 10.00 -7.97 -18.12
C GLN A 148 10.24 -9.44 -18.46
N LEU A 149 10.73 -10.19 -17.47
CA LEU A 149 10.68 -11.64 -17.48
C LEU A 149 9.26 -12.06 -17.11
N MET A 150 8.63 -12.86 -17.96
CA MET A 150 7.27 -13.36 -17.81
C MET A 150 7.29 -14.87 -17.61
N GLU A 151 6.31 -15.39 -16.86
CA GLU A 151 5.99 -16.81 -16.77
C GLU A 151 4.56 -17.06 -17.23
N GLN A 152 4.36 -18.12 -18.02
CA GLN A 152 3.02 -18.55 -18.44
C GLN A 152 2.93 -20.07 -18.41
N ALA A 153 2.02 -20.60 -17.58
CA ALA A 153 1.65 -22.01 -17.61
C ALA A 153 0.49 -22.22 -18.57
N VAL A 154 0.61 -23.19 -19.46
CA VAL A 154 -0.37 -23.46 -20.53
C VAL A 154 -0.67 -24.95 -20.56
N GLN A 155 -1.94 -25.30 -20.69
CA GLN A 155 -2.35 -26.70 -20.90
C GLN A 155 -1.91 -27.18 -22.30
N PRO A 156 -1.64 -28.48 -22.48
CA PRO A 156 -1.34 -29.02 -23.80
C PRO A 156 -2.42 -28.67 -24.82
N GLY A 157 -2.00 -28.19 -25.99
CA GLY A 157 -2.91 -27.83 -27.09
C GLY A 157 -3.53 -26.44 -26.99
N ALA A 158 -3.37 -25.71 -25.88
CA ALA A 158 -3.77 -24.31 -25.80
C ALA A 158 -2.71 -23.37 -26.41
N ALA A 159 -3.16 -22.33 -27.11
CA ALA A 159 -2.27 -21.36 -27.72
C ALA A 159 -1.60 -20.47 -26.65
N ALA A 160 -0.27 -20.44 -26.62
CA ALA A 160 0.50 -19.59 -25.72
C ALA A 160 0.78 -18.22 -26.37
N ALA A 161 0.06 -17.19 -25.93
CA ALA A 161 0.28 -15.80 -26.35
C ALA A 161 1.21 -15.06 -25.36
N PRO A 162 2.31 -14.43 -25.81
CA PRO A 162 3.27 -13.75 -24.94
C PRO A 162 2.68 -12.69 -23.99
N GLU A 163 1.53 -12.11 -24.34
CA GLU A 163 0.80 -11.12 -23.56
C GLU A 163 0.15 -11.72 -22.30
N GLY A 164 -0.14 -13.02 -22.30
CA GLY A 164 -0.90 -13.70 -21.25
C GLY A 164 -0.07 -14.17 -20.05
N GLY A 165 1.23 -13.89 -20.03
CA GLY A 165 2.12 -14.26 -18.93
C GLY A 165 1.99 -13.37 -17.71
N THR A 166 2.49 -13.86 -16.58
CA THR A 166 2.65 -13.12 -15.33
C THR A 166 4.06 -12.56 -15.22
N ALA A 167 4.19 -11.26 -14.93
CA ALA A 167 5.48 -10.60 -14.78
C ALA A 167 6.20 -11.03 -13.49
N ILE A 168 7.43 -11.51 -13.62
CA ILE A 168 8.30 -11.96 -12.53
C ILE A 168 9.24 -10.85 -12.10
N ALA A 169 10.11 -10.38 -13.00
CA ALA A 169 11.15 -9.39 -12.76
C ALA A 169 11.40 -8.49 -13.98
N GLU A 170 12.11 -7.37 -13.82
CA GLU A 170 12.53 -6.53 -14.95
C GLU A 170 13.66 -7.21 -15.73
N ALA A 171 13.51 -7.32 -17.06
CA ALA A 171 14.51 -7.91 -17.95
C ALA A 171 14.44 -7.25 -19.32
N LYS A 172 15.47 -6.47 -19.68
CA LYS A 172 15.62 -5.91 -21.01
C LYS A 172 15.98 -6.98 -22.02
N THR A 173 16.90 -7.86 -21.65
CA THR A 173 17.33 -9.00 -22.46
C THR A 173 17.27 -10.27 -21.66
N PHE A 174 16.89 -11.36 -22.32
CA PHE A 174 16.92 -12.71 -21.78
C PHE A 174 17.31 -13.64 -22.93
N LYS A 175 18.40 -14.38 -22.75
CA LYS A 175 18.92 -15.32 -23.72
C LYS A 175 19.27 -16.62 -23.01
N LEU A 176 18.98 -17.72 -23.69
CA LEU A 176 19.20 -19.08 -23.23
C LEU A 176 20.09 -19.79 -24.23
N LYS A 177 21.05 -20.55 -23.73
CA LYS A 177 21.93 -21.39 -24.56
C LYS A 177 22.34 -22.63 -23.78
N TRP A 178 22.29 -23.79 -24.41
CA TRP A 178 22.94 -24.99 -23.89
C TRP A 178 24.45 -24.89 -24.13
N VAL A 179 25.23 -24.98 -23.05
CA VAL A 179 26.70 -24.97 -23.12
C VAL A 179 27.23 -26.39 -23.28
N SER A 180 26.62 -27.32 -22.55
CA SER A 180 26.83 -28.76 -22.65
C SER A 180 25.52 -29.47 -22.29
N PRO A 181 25.42 -30.80 -22.50
CA PRO A 181 24.30 -31.57 -21.97
C PRO A 181 24.15 -31.31 -20.47
N GLY A 182 22.94 -30.92 -20.05
CA GLY A 182 22.64 -30.60 -18.65
C GLY A 182 23.23 -29.27 -18.12
N LEU A 183 23.86 -28.42 -18.93
CA LEU A 183 24.28 -27.07 -18.51
C LEU A 183 23.61 -25.99 -19.36
N LEU A 184 22.67 -25.29 -18.74
CA LEU A 184 21.95 -24.16 -19.31
C LEU A 184 22.63 -22.85 -18.93
N GLN A 185 23.05 -22.09 -19.92
CA GLN A 185 23.48 -20.71 -19.75
C GLN A 185 22.30 -19.76 -19.91
N VAL A 186 22.12 -18.91 -18.92
CA VAL A 186 21.12 -17.85 -18.88
C VAL A 186 21.85 -16.52 -18.87
N THR A 187 21.63 -15.71 -19.90
CA THR A 187 22.17 -14.35 -20.00
C THR A 187 21.02 -13.36 -19.90
N SER A 188 21.05 -12.49 -18.91
CA SER A 188 20.02 -11.47 -18.67
C SER A 188 20.63 -10.10 -18.41
N ALA A 189 19.88 -9.03 -18.72
CA ALA A 189 20.28 -7.66 -18.41
C ALA A 189 19.07 -6.86 -17.95
N ALA A 190 19.26 -6.06 -16.91
CA ALA A 190 18.26 -5.12 -16.41
C ALA A 190 18.08 -3.92 -17.38
N LEU A 191 17.06 -3.08 -17.13
CA LEU A 191 16.85 -1.84 -17.87
C LEU A 191 17.97 -0.84 -17.52
N GLY A 192 18.99 -0.76 -18.38
CA GLY A 192 20.14 0.14 -18.20
C GLY A 192 21.34 -0.49 -17.48
N GLY A 193 21.18 -1.69 -16.92
CA GLY A 193 22.24 -2.44 -16.25
C GLY A 193 23.14 -3.23 -17.20
N ARG A 194 24.25 -3.74 -16.66
CA ARG A 194 25.15 -4.66 -17.38
C ARG A 194 24.45 -6.01 -17.60
N SER A 195 24.86 -6.71 -18.65
CA SER A 195 24.42 -8.09 -18.86
C SER A 195 25.17 -9.00 -17.90
N GLU A 196 24.44 -9.83 -17.17
CA GLU A 196 24.98 -10.92 -16.37
C GLU A 196 24.72 -12.25 -17.07
N THR A 197 25.59 -13.22 -16.79
CA THR A 197 25.46 -14.58 -17.30
C THR A 197 25.61 -15.55 -16.14
N ALA A 198 24.66 -16.47 -16.01
CA ALA A 198 24.67 -17.55 -15.05
C ALA A 198 24.63 -18.89 -15.78
N VAL A 199 25.39 -19.87 -15.28
CA VAL A 199 25.32 -21.26 -15.76
C VAL A 199 24.61 -22.07 -14.69
N ILE A 200 23.60 -22.83 -15.12
CA ILE A 200 22.69 -23.59 -14.26
C ILE A 200 22.72 -25.03 -14.73
N ALA A 201 22.96 -25.95 -13.80
CA ALA A 201 22.85 -27.37 -14.09
C ALA A 201 21.38 -27.83 -14.10
N VAL A 202 21.06 -28.64 -15.10
CA VAL A 202 19.78 -29.26 -15.37
C VAL A 202 20.06 -30.76 -15.37
N TYR A 203 19.48 -31.48 -14.41
CA TYR A 203 19.65 -32.92 -14.25
C TYR A 203 18.36 -33.62 -14.58
#